data_AF-A0A5D0QP89-F1
#
_entry.id   AF-A0A5D0QP89-F1
#
_cell.length_a   1.000
_cell.length_b   1.000
_cell.length_c   1.000
_cell.angle_alpha   90.00
_cell.angle_beta   90.00
_cell.angle_gamma   90.00
#
_symmetry.space_group_name_H-M   'P 1'
#
loop_
_entity.id
_entity.type
_entity.pdbx_description
1 polymer ?
#
loop_
_entity_poly.entity_id
_entity_poly.type
_entity_poly.pdbx_seq_one_letter_code
_entity_poly.pdbx_strand_id
1 'polypeptide(L)'
;MTHPGMEEIRERRRWVLSQMAEQGGDRLNLPPGDQPYTCPCCFHPTLQYRGGCGYCEECDWEDDGQDDHNADVVMGGPNGSDSLTAARQRYRDMRGLPPLDL
;
A
#
# COMPACT_ATOMS: atom_id res chain seq x y z
N MET A 1 12.21 7.66 -15.40
CA MET A 1 11.47 8.19 -14.23
C MET A 1 12.41 8.10 -13.05
N THR A 2 12.61 9.18 -12.29
CA THR A 2 13.43 9.14 -11.08
C THR A 2 12.64 8.42 -9.99
N HIS A 3 13.21 7.36 -9.41
CA HIS A 3 12.60 6.72 -8.25
C HIS A 3 12.73 7.66 -7.05
N PRO A 4 11.65 7.87 -6.27
CA PRO A 4 11.70 8.71 -5.09
C PRO A 4 12.65 8.13 -4.05
N GLY A 5 13.28 9.02 -3.27
CA GLY A 5 14.16 8.61 -2.18
C GLY A 5 13.38 7.99 -1.01
N MET A 6 14.07 7.25 -0.15
CA MET A 6 13.45 6.56 1.00
C MET A 6 12.73 7.52 1.95
N GLU A 7 13.23 8.74 2.14
CA GLU A 7 12.57 9.71 3.03
C GLU A 7 11.25 10.21 2.44
N GLU A 8 11.22 10.49 1.13
CA GLU A 8 9.99 10.87 0.44
C GLU A 8 8.94 9.74 0.51
N ILE A 9 9.35 8.48 0.37
CA ILE A 9 8.47 7.33 0.54
C ILE A 9 7.89 7.28 1.96
N ARG A 10 8.71 7.51 2.99
CA ARG A 10 8.27 7.55 4.39
C ARG A 10 7.29 8.68 4.67
N GLU A 11 7.55 9.87 4.14
CA GLU A 11 6.67 11.03 4.30
C GLU A 11 5.31 10.79 3.65
N ARG A 12 5.31 10.28 2.40
CA ARG A 12 4.06 9.93 1.69
C ARG A 12 3.27 8.85 2.44
N ARG A 13 3.94 7.82 2.95
CA ARG A 13 3.31 6.77 3.76
C ARG A 13 2.72 7.33 5.06
N ARG A 14 3.46 8.20 5.77
CA ARG A 14 2.98 8.85 6.99
C ARG A 14 1.70 9.65 6.73
N TRP A 15 1.64 10.38 5.62
CA TRP A 15 0.46 11.14 5.24
C TRP A 15 -0.74 10.25 4.93
N VAL A 16 -0.56 9.15 4.20
CA VAL A 16 -1.63 8.17 3.97
C VAL A 16 -2.20 7.65 5.29
N LEU A 17 -1.33 7.27 6.22
CA LEU A 17 -1.74 6.73 7.52
C LEU A 17 -2.48 7.78 8.37
N SER A 18 -2.13 9.06 8.28
CA SER A 18 -2.90 10.12 8.97
C SER A 18 -4.29 10.26 8.37
N GLN A 19 -4.45 10.21 7.05
CA GLN A 19 -5.78 10.25 6.43
C GLN A 19 -6.66 9.07 6.84
N MET A 20 -6.06 7.87 6.99
CA MET A 20 -6.79 6.70 7.47
C MET A 20 -7.31 6.87 8.90
N ALA A 21 -6.46 7.38 9.79
CA ALA A 21 -6.84 7.68 11.16
C ALA A 21 -7.97 8.70 11.25
N GLU A 22 -7.99 9.70 10.36
CA GLU A 22 -9.05 10.70 10.27
C GLU A 22 -10.39 10.12 9.78
N GLN A 23 -10.38 9.17 8.84
CA GLN A 23 -11.61 8.56 8.31
C GLN A 23 -12.30 7.62 9.31
N GLY A 24 -11.53 6.99 10.21
CA GLY A 24 -12.08 6.18 11.31
C GLY A 24 -12.79 4.88 10.89
N GLY A 25 -12.59 4.42 9.65
CA GLY A 25 -13.19 3.20 9.10
C GLY A 25 -12.17 2.10 8.78
N ASP A 26 -12.65 0.89 8.49
CA ASP A 26 -11.79 -0.28 8.22
C ASP A 26 -11.12 -0.26 6.84
N ARG A 27 -11.58 0.62 5.94
CA ARG A 27 -11.03 0.76 4.58
C ARG A 27 -10.73 2.22 4.31
N LEU A 28 -9.51 2.47 3.84
CA LEU A 28 -9.12 3.78 3.34
C LEU A 28 -9.74 4.03 1.98
N ASN A 29 -10.31 5.22 1.76
CA ASN A 29 -10.74 5.67 0.44
C ASN A 29 -10.21 7.09 0.19
N LEU A 30 -9.26 7.24 -0.73
CA LEU A 30 -8.73 8.54 -1.13
C LEU A 30 -8.99 8.78 -2.62
N PRO A 31 -9.48 9.97 -2.99
CA PRO A 31 -9.66 10.35 -4.39
C PRO A 31 -8.30 10.46 -5.08
N PRO A 32 -8.27 10.65 -6.41
CA PRO A 32 -7.03 10.92 -7.13
C PRO A 32 -6.23 12.09 -6.52
N GLY A 33 -4.95 11.86 -6.27
CA GLY A 33 -4.01 12.88 -5.79
C GLY A 33 -3.20 13.54 -6.90
N ASP A 34 -2.62 14.71 -6.62
CA ASP A 34 -1.67 15.38 -7.53
C ASP A 34 -0.38 14.57 -7.74
N GLN A 35 -0.06 13.70 -6.79
CA GLN A 35 1.04 12.74 -6.84
C GLN A 35 0.55 11.35 -6.43
N PRO A 36 1.18 10.27 -6.94
CA PRO A 36 0.79 8.93 -6.56
C PRO A 36 1.01 8.65 -5.06
N TYR A 37 0.06 7.96 -4.46
CA TYR A 37 0.12 7.38 -3.12
C TYR A 37 0.99 6.13 -3.10
N THR A 38 1.59 5.87 -1.95
CA THR A 38 2.33 4.63 -1.72
C THR A 38 1.36 3.45 -1.69
N CYS A 39 1.73 2.39 -2.41
CA CYS A 39 1.07 1.10 -2.32
C CYS A 39 1.19 0.55 -0.89
N PRO A 40 0.12 0.01 -0.28
CA PRO A 40 0.20 -0.56 1.06
C PRO A 40 1.09 -1.81 1.12
N CYS A 41 1.35 -2.47 -0.02
CA CYS A 41 2.19 -3.66 -0.12
C CYS A 41 3.68 -3.32 -0.33
N CYS A 42 4.03 -2.70 -1.46
CA CYS A 42 5.44 -2.46 -1.80
C CYS A 42 5.96 -1.08 -1.37
N PHE A 43 5.09 -0.17 -0.97
CA PHE A 43 5.38 1.23 -0.60
C PHE A 43 5.92 2.12 -1.72
N HIS A 44 6.02 1.62 -2.95
CA HIS A 44 6.32 2.46 -4.10
C HIS A 44 5.10 3.35 -4.39
N PRO A 45 5.31 4.62 -4.78
CA PRO A 45 4.21 5.52 -5.12
C PRO A 45 3.69 5.24 -6.52
N THR A 46 2.79 4.27 -6.63
CA THR A 46 2.22 3.79 -7.89
C THR A 46 0.72 4.02 -8.01
N LEU A 47 0.03 4.35 -6.91
CA LEU A 47 -1.43 4.39 -6.87
C LEU A 47 -1.93 5.83 -7.03
N GLN A 48 -2.74 6.11 -8.05
CA GLN A 48 -3.29 7.46 -8.24
C GLN A 48 -4.36 7.80 -7.20
N TYR A 49 -5.08 6.80 -6.69
CA TYR A 49 -6.13 6.88 -5.67
C TYR A 49 -5.91 5.77 -4.62
N ARG A 50 -6.63 5.81 -3.48
CA ARG A 50 -6.62 4.71 -2.49
C ARG A 50 -7.99 4.06 -2.33
N GLY A 51 -8.03 2.74 -2.18
CA GLY A 51 -9.24 1.96 -1.92
C GLY A 51 -10.25 1.87 -3.06
N GLY A 52 -9.81 2.19 -4.28
CA GLY A 52 -10.65 2.16 -5.49
C GLY A 52 -10.55 0.87 -6.30
N CYS A 53 -9.99 -0.20 -5.73
CA CYS A 53 -9.71 -1.48 -6.40
C CYS A 53 -8.75 -1.33 -7.62
N GLY A 54 -7.76 -0.44 -7.51
CA GLY A 54 -6.72 -0.28 -8.52
C GLY A 54 -5.54 -1.21 -8.26
N TYR A 55 -4.85 -1.67 -9.31
CA TYR A 55 -3.67 -2.53 -9.16
C TYR A 55 -2.38 -1.71 -9.08
N CYS A 56 -1.47 -2.12 -8.19
CA CYS A 56 -0.12 -1.61 -8.15
C CYS A 56 0.71 -2.23 -9.29
N GLU A 57 1.22 -1.40 -10.20
CA GLU A 57 2.06 -1.86 -11.33
C GLU A 57 3.44 -2.43 -10.93
N GLU A 58 3.82 -2.30 -9.67
CA GLU A 58 5.10 -2.79 -9.14
C GLU A 58 5.00 -4.17 -8.47
N CYS A 59 3.89 -4.45 -7.76
CA CYS A 59 3.74 -5.67 -6.96
C CYS A 59 2.42 -6.41 -7.17
N ASP A 60 1.60 -5.97 -8.12
CA ASP A 60 0.32 -6.55 -8.51
C ASP A 60 -0.76 -6.61 -7.41
N TRP A 61 -0.53 -5.99 -6.25
CA TRP A 61 -1.52 -5.87 -5.18
C TRP A 61 -2.70 -4.99 -5.63
N GLU A 62 -3.93 -5.48 -5.46
CA GLU A 62 -5.14 -4.66 -5.60
C GLU A 62 -5.37 -3.83 -4.34
N ASP A 63 -5.48 -2.52 -4.49
CA ASP A 63 -5.77 -1.60 -3.40
C ASP A 63 -7.28 -1.47 -3.17
N ASP A 64 -7.80 -2.39 -2.35
CA ASP A 64 -9.18 -2.47 -1.85
C ASP A 64 -9.40 -1.67 -0.54
N GLY A 65 -8.41 -0.87 -0.14
CA GLY A 65 -8.44 0.01 1.02
C GLY A 65 -7.86 -0.61 2.29
N GLN A 66 -7.29 -1.82 2.20
CA GLN A 66 -6.51 -2.43 3.28
C GLN A 66 -5.26 -1.62 3.61
N ASP A 67 -4.88 -1.59 4.89
CA ASP A 67 -3.59 -1.07 5.33
C ASP A 67 -3.16 -1.73 6.65
N ASP A 68 -2.23 -1.13 7.39
CA ASP A 68 -1.57 -1.72 8.55
C ASP A 68 -2.50 -2.31 9.61
N HIS A 69 -3.60 -1.63 9.95
CA HIS A 69 -4.47 -2.03 11.06
C HIS A 69 -5.22 -3.35 10.80
N ASN A 70 -5.39 -3.72 9.53
CA ASN A 70 -6.03 -4.96 9.12
C ASN A 70 -5.15 -5.81 8.21
N ALA A 71 -3.83 -5.61 8.21
CA ALA A 71 -2.91 -6.23 7.25
C ALA A 71 -2.89 -7.76 7.28
N ASP A 72 -3.22 -8.38 8.41
CA ASP A 72 -3.29 -9.84 8.55
C ASP A 72 -4.62 -10.45 8.09
N VAL A 73 -5.62 -9.62 7.79
CA VAL A 73 -6.93 -10.08 7.32
C VAL A 73 -6.82 -10.49 5.85
N VAL A 74 -7.36 -11.66 5.50
CA VAL A 74 -7.55 -12.07 4.11
C VAL A 74 -8.89 -11.50 3.64
N MET A 75 -8.87 -10.41 2.87
CA MET A 75 -10.09 -9.78 2.37
C MET A 75 -10.68 -10.46 1.12
N GLY A 76 -9.92 -11.36 0.49
CA GLY A 76 -10.37 -12.12 -0.67
C GLY A 76 -10.20 -11.33 -1.98
N GLY A 77 -11.17 -11.50 -2.88
CA GLY A 77 -11.19 -10.78 -4.15
C GLY A 77 -10.00 -11.13 -5.05
N PRO A 78 -9.54 -10.19 -5.89
CA PRO A 78 -8.37 -10.35 -6.76
C PRO A 78 -7.05 -10.61 -6.04
N ASN A 79 -6.93 -10.22 -4.76
CA ASN A 79 -5.79 -10.57 -3.89
C ASN A 79 -5.83 -12.04 -3.43
N GLY A 80 -6.89 -12.79 -3.75
CA GLY A 80 -6.98 -14.24 -3.51
C GLY A 80 -7.01 -14.59 -2.03
N SER A 81 -6.25 -15.60 -1.62
CA SER A 81 -6.15 -16.05 -0.22
C SER A 81 -5.05 -15.33 0.57
N ASP A 82 -4.43 -14.29 0.00
CA ASP A 82 -3.34 -13.59 0.66
C ASP A 82 -3.83 -12.46 1.55
N SER A 83 -3.15 -12.31 2.68
CA SER A 83 -3.22 -11.08 3.48
C SER A 83 -2.19 -10.08 2.98
N LEU A 84 -2.37 -8.80 3.31
CA LEU A 84 -1.40 -7.76 2.99
C LEU A 84 -0.03 -8.03 3.65
N THR A 85 -0.01 -8.59 4.86
CA THR A 85 1.23 -9.03 5.52
C THR A 85 1.96 -10.09 4.68
N ALA A 86 1.25 -11.09 4.18
CA ALA A 86 1.83 -12.12 3.33
C ALA A 86 2.35 -11.53 2.01
N ALA A 87 1.61 -10.60 1.39
CA ALA A 87 2.03 -9.92 0.16
C ALA A 87 3.28 -9.07 0.35
N ARG A 88 3.37 -8.31 1.46
CA ARG A 88 4.59 -7.57 1.84
C ARG A 88 5.79 -8.51 1.95
N GLN A 89 5.62 -9.66 2.60
CA GLN A 89 6.70 -10.65 2.72
C GLN A 89 7.11 -11.20 1.36
N ARG A 90 6.16 -11.64 0.52
CA ARG A 90 6.48 -12.15 -0.83
C ARG A 90 7.22 -11.13 -1.69
N TYR A 91 6.77 -9.87 -1.69
CA TYR A 91 7.41 -8.83 -2.47
C TYR A 91 8.85 -8.62 -2.01
N ARG A 92 9.09 -8.58 -0.69
CA ARG A 92 10.43 -8.47 -0.11
C ARG A 92 11.33 -9.64 -0.53
N ASP A 93 10.84 -10.88 -0.40
CA ASP A 93 11.57 -12.08 -0.76
C ASP A 93 11.92 -12.08 -2.26
N MET A 94 10.98 -11.69 -3.12
CA MET A 94 11.17 -11.58 -4.56
C MET A 94 12.22 -10.51 -4.93
N ARG A 95 12.24 -9.39 -4.22
CA ARG A 95 13.18 -8.28 -4.45
C ARG A 95 14.51 -8.41 -3.69
N GLY A 96 14.67 -9.41 -2.82
CA GLY A 96 15.83 -9.55 -1.96
C GLY A 96 15.98 -8.39 -0.95
N LEU A 97 14.87 -7.79 -0.53
CA LEU A 97 14.86 -6.64 0.38
C LEU A 97 14.92 -7.09 1.84
N PRO A 98 15.59 -6.34 2.72
CA PRO A 98 15.55 -6.60 4.16
C PRO A 98 14.13 -6.41 4.72
N PRO A 99 13.87 -6.80 5.98
CA PRO A 99 12.73 -6.30 6.74
C PRO A 99 12.58 -4.79 6.59
N LEU A 100 11.38 -4.38 6.17
CA LEU A 100 11.04 -2.98 6.03
C LEU A 100 10.71 -2.45 7.42
N ASP A 101 11.64 -1.67 7.97
CA ASP A 101 11.36 -0.76 9.08
C ASP A 101 10.74 0.51 8.48
N LEU A 102 9.43 0.45 8.18
CA LEU A 102 8.63 1.56 7.65
C LEU A 102 7.52 1.96 8.62
#